data_AF-A0A8T5T1Z8-F1
#
_entry.id   AF-A0A8T5T1Z8-F1
#
_cell.length_a   1.000
_cell.length_b   1.000
_cell.length_c   1.000
_cell.angle_alpha   90.00
_cell.angle_beta   90.00
_cell.angle_gamma   90.00
#
_symmetry.space_group_name_H-M   'P 1'
#
loop_
_entity.id
_entity.type
_entity.pdbx_description
1 polymer ?
#
loop_
_entity_poly.entity_id
_entity_poly.type
_entity_poly.pdbx_seq_one_letter_code
_entity_poly.pdbx_strand_id
1 'polypeptide(L)'
;MSSTIIPPEGKGPSRRDRAKILEYKKKRDAEEENFYALEVQDFDKVEYRPYDTKEEKKEDLPKIDFFVDKIYMQRIVDDPTKILVTAYIDYGFLKSNKVNLLVDVDKKHPFKSKAKGSCMIHLFNAELCEIAEIPMKHSSEFQYHPVTSAPELFLGLIEELQEKKNYYYRIECFDENKKLIGSSRIKQFTAGVHNQKNPTFFVSVSDIHAGNKAKFKRGKVRGCKPRTTEKLDELMLNINLKELDYTFNKGYQAFTTSGDNVDNGSYHEYWADLFTCGSAVLSRIPFVPTLGNHGYFNGGIGRGAWFGGKKRTQKHFHMFVQTPKKEGGAYYSHTEGNVLMIHLDTVGLNWGNERIDCESRQWKWLFNVLKEWRKNRAQGKGPQFCIVYLHSAILTVGMYGLTRNNSDAFAQTTLTPLFDSFGVTAAIYGHDHVYQRSQNNDTTYICIGVSSKGTRNIFDNAIDNAGYDIQCCVEGDQARGYAVTYVPPNLKTMADCEKQEFEQWLGSIKQTILDGDLLKYYKFDEGRESPKYKELMSNDIKKLEFIQNEIIDKMRTDIWFRFYNVKGVLNDQTFLKSITLKEVFETPKCPNEHIR
;
A
#
# COMPACT_ATOMS: atom_id res chain seq x y z
N MET A 1 10.28 19.88 38.84
CA MET A 1 10.68 18.78 39.75
C MET A 1 10.36 17.47 39.05
N SER A 2 11.40 16.77 38.62
CA SER A 2 11.34 15.44 38.00
C SER A 2 10.89 14.43 39.06
N SER A 3 9.77 13.73 38.84
CA SER A 3 9.37 12.60 39.67
C SER A 3 9.73 11.30 38.94
N THR A 4 10.85 10.72 39.35
CA THR A 4 11.31 9.42 38.89
C THR A 4 10.36 8.36 39.44
N ILE A 5 9.58 7.71 38.57
CA ILE A 5 8.75 6.56 38.94
C ILE A 5 9.67 5.35 39.02
N ILE A 6 10.32 5.15 40.16
CA ILE A 6 11.02 3.90 40.49
C ILE A 6 10.14 3.15 41.48
N PRO A 7 9.65 1.94 41.17
CA PRO A 7 8.91 1.14 42.14
C PRO A 7 9.86 0.68 43.26
N PRO A 8 9.37 0.57 44.51
CA PRO A 8 10.18 0.10 45.63
C PRO A 8 10.71 -1.33 45.37
N GLU A 9 11.95 -1.58 45.80
CA GLU A 9 12.67 -2.82 45.57
C GLU A 9 11.87 -4.05 46.05
N GLY A 10 11.73 -5.05 45.17
CA GLY A 10 11.21 -6.37 45.52
C GLY A 10 9.77 -6.69 45.08
N LYS A 11 9.02 -5.75 44.47
CA LYS A 11 7.71 -6.06 43.84
C LYS A 11 7.64 -5.51 42.42
N GLY A 12 7.33 -6.39 41.46
CA GLY A 12 7.06 -5.96 40.09
C GLY A 12 5.95 -4.90 40.04
N PRO A 13 5.97 -3.99 39.04
CA PRO A 13 5.05 -2.84 39.01
C PRO A 13 3.60 -3.30 39.03
N SER A 14 2.77 -2.63 39.84
CA SER A 14 1.33 -2.90 39.93
C SER A 14 0.65 -2.65 38.58
N ARG A 15 -0.54 -3.21 38.34
CA ARG A 15 -1.30 -2.97 37.09
C ARG A 15 -1.50 -1.48 36.80
N ARG A 16 -1.69 -0.67 37.84
CA ARG A 16 -1.84 0.79 37.75
C ARG A 16 -0.52 1.50 37.41
N ASP A 17 0.59 1.03 37.96
CA ASP A 17 1.92 1.59 37.66
C ASP A 17 2.39 1.21 36.27
N ARG A 18 2.10 -0.01 35.80
CA ARG A 18 2.32 -0.43 34.40
C ARG A 18 1.54 0.45 33.43
N ALA A 19 0.28 0.77 33.73
CA ALA A 19 -0.53 1.66 32.91
C ALA A 19 0.05 3.08 32.87
N LYS A 20 0.48 3.65 34.01
CA LYS A 20 1.12 4.98 34.07
C LYS A 20 2.48 5.03 33.38
N ILE A 21 3.30 3.98 33.52
CA ILE A 21 4.59 3.86 32.82
C ILE A 21 4.36 3.77 31.31
N LEU A 22 3.35 3.01 30.88
CA LEU A 22 2.97 2.92 29.47
C LEU A 22 2.47 4.27 28.95
N GLU A 23 1.62 4.97 29.70
CA GLU A 23 1.12 6.31 29.35
C GLU A 23 2.24 7.35 29.24
N TYR A 24 3.17 7.37 30.20
CA TYR A 24 4.33 8.25 30.17
C TYR A 24 5.27 7.95 29.00
N LYS A 25 5.53 6.65 28.71
CA LYS A 25 6.28 6.24 27.52
C LYS A 25 5.56 6.67 26.24
N LYS A 26 4.25 6.38 26.11
CA LYS A 26 3.44 6.80 24.95
C LYS A 26 3.52 8.30 24.71
N LYS A 27 3.43 9.12 25.77
CA LYS A 27 3.55 10.57 25.68
C LYS A 27 4.94 11.02 25.25
N ARG A 28 6.00 10.47 25.86
CA ARG A 28 7.39 10.81 25.55
C ARG A 28 7.75 10.39 24.13
N ASP A 29 7.37 9.19 23.70
CA ASP A 29 7.62 8.68 22.35
C ASP A 29 6.83 9.52 21.30
N ALA A 30 5.63 9.99 21.65
CA ALA A 30 4.87 10.95 20.82
C ALA A 30 5.54 12.34 20.73
N GLU A 31 6.27 12.77 21.77
CA GLU A 31 7.01 14.04 21.83
C GLU A 31 8.39 13.94 21.15
N GLU A 32 9.05 12.78 21.20
CA GLU A 32 10.40 12.52 20.66
C GLU A 32 10.37 12.06 19.17
N GLU A 33 9.35 11.29 18.74
CA GLU A 33 9.31 10.66 17.41
C GLU A 33 8.17 11.15 16.47
N ASN A 34 7.34 12.10 16.90
CA ASN A 34 6.13 12.56 16.17
C ASN A 34 5.06 11.49 15.87
N PHE A 35 5.23 10.22 16.28
CA PHE A 35 4.33 9.15 15.88
C PHE A 35 4.25 8.00 16.89
N TYR A 36 3.02 7.60 17.22
CA TYR A 36 2.68 6.35 17.90
C TYR A 36 1.83 5.55 16.91
N ALA A 37 2.21 4.33 16.54
CA ALA A 37 1.37 3.47 15.69
C ALA A 37 0.22 2.85 16.49
N LEU A 38 -0.93 2.67 15.85
CA LEU A 38 -1.97 1.79 16.40
C LEU A 38 -1.47 0.35 16.48
N GLU A 39 -1.77 -0.30 17.60
CA GLU A 39 -1.46 -1.69 17.85
C GLU A 39 -2.75 -2.49 18.03
N VAL A 40 -2.66 -3.82 17.90
CA VAL A 40 -3.83 -4.73 18.05
C VAL A 40 -4.52 -4.51 19.40
N GLN A 41 -3.75 -4.31 20.48
CA GLN A 41 -4.27 -4.04 21.82
C GLN A 41 -5.03 -2.71 22.00
N ASP A 42 -4.98 -1.79 21.03
CA ASP A 42 -5.76 -0.55 21.09
C ASP A 42 -7.24 -0.79 20.73
N PHE A 43 -7.58 -1.97 20.18
CA PHE A 43 -8.93 -2.37 19.79
C PHE A 43 -9.59 -3.31 20.81
N ASP A 44 -10.91 -3.40 20.76
CA ASP A 44 -11.67 -4.25 21.67
C ASP A 44 -11.61 -5.71 21.22
N LYS A 45 -11.62 -6.62 22.19
CA LYS A 45 -11.69 -8.06 21.89
C LYS A 45 -13.09 -8.41 21.38
N VAL A 46 -13.13 -9.27 20.37
CA VAL A 46 -14.36 -9.74 19.75
C VAL A 46 -14.43 -11.25 19.80
N GLU A 47 -15.63 -11.78 19.97
CA GLU A 47 -15.90 -13.22 19.86
C GLU A 47 -16.22 -13.57 18.41
N TYR A 48 -15.53 -14.58 17.88
CA TYR A 48 -15.73 -15.09 16.53
C TYR A 48 -16.37 -16.47 16.57
N ARG A 49 -17.45 -16.63 15.80
CA ARG A 49 -18.01 -17.96 15.51
C ARG A 49 -17.12 -18.67 14.49
N PRO A 50 -17.11 -20.02 14.47
CA PRO A 50 -16.40 -20.79 13.46
C PRO A 50 -16.78 -20.38 12.03
N TYR A 51 -15.81 -20.38 11.11
CA TYR A 51 -16.06 -19.98 9.72
C TYR A 51 -17.16 -20.81 9.03
N ASP A 52 -17.32 -22.07 9.40
CA ASP A 52 -18.31 -23.01 8.88
C ASP A 52 -19.70 -22.88 9.52
N THR A 53 -19.96 -21.80 10.26
CA THR A 53 -21.29 -21.45 10.79
C THR A 53 -22.33 -21.42 9.67
N LYS A 54 -23.47 -22.09 9.89
CA LYS A 54 -24.61 -22.19 8.94
C LYS A 54 -25.87 -21.45 9.37
N GLU A 55 -25.82 -20.78 10.52
CA GLU A 55 -26.96 -20.02 11.03
C GLU A 55 -27.14 -18.72 10.22
N GLU A 56 -28.16 -18.68 9.37
CA GLU A 56 -28.54 -17.45 8.67
C GLU A 56 -29.23 -16.47 9.65
N LYS A 57 -28.66 -15.28 9.81
CA LYS A 57 -29.42 -14.09 10.23
C LYS A 57 -29.73 -13.26 9.00
N LYS A 58 -30.91 -13.48 8.40
CA LYS A 58 -31.46 -12.55 7.41
C LYS A 58 -32.32 -11.52 8.14
N GLU A 59 -31.74 -10.36 8.40
CA GLU A 59 -32.51 -9.16 8.71
C GLU A 59 -32.47 -8.22 7.52
N ASP A 60 -33.65 -7.86 7.02
CA ASP A 60 -33.79 -6.74 6.12
C ASP A 60 -33.38 -5.47 6.86
N LEU A 61 -32.48 -4.68 6.25
CA LEU A 61 -32.07 -3.42 6.84
C LEU A 61 -33.29 -2.49 6.95
N PRO A 62 -33.57 -1.94 8.14
CA PRO A 62 -34.59 -0.90 8.25
C PRO A 62 -34.15 0.33 7.44
N LYS A 63 -35.07 1.28 7.27
CA LYS A 63 -34.79 2.51 6.52
C LYS A 63 -33.58 3.24 7.09
N ILE A 64 -32.56 3.46 6.26
CA ILE A 64 -31.33 4.20 6.60
C ILE A 64 -31.37 5.65 6.05
N ASP A 65 -30.62 6.54 6.70
CA ASP A 65 -30.53 7.96 6.34
C ASP A 65 -29.35 8.28 5.40
N PHE A 66 -28.32 7.42 5.34
CA PHE A 66 -27.19 7.53 4.41
C PHE A 66 -26.42 6.21 4.20
N PHE A 67 -25.66 6.14 3.10
CA PHE A 67 -24.73 5.04 2.85
C PHE A 67 -23.32 5.37 3.33
N VAL A 68 -22.68 4.39 3.99
CA VAL A 68 -21.24 4.42 4.29
C VAL A 68 -20.49 3.85 3.10
N ASP A 69 -19.84 4.70 2.32
CA ASP A 69 -19.22 4.31 1.06
C ASP A 69 -17.71 4.49 1.02
N LYS A 70 -17.12 5.37 1.82
CA LYS A 70 -15.66 5.55 1.91
C LYS A 70 -15.10 4.61 2.97
N ILE A 71 -14.71 3.42 2.54
CA ILE A 71 -14.15 2.37 3.38
C ILE A 71 -12.82 1.95 2.78
N TYR A 72 -11.82 1.73 3.63
CA TYR A 72 -10.54 1.20 3.22
C TYR A 72 -9.97 0.24 4.26
N MET A 73 -9.19 -0.73 3.79
CA MET A 73 -8.55 -1.76 4.59
C MET A 73 -7.05 -1.50 4.73
N GLN A 74 -6.45 -1.82 5.86
CA GLN A 74 -5.01 -1.72 6.09
C GLN A 74 -4.49 -2.87 6.94
N ARG A 75 -3.22 -3.23 6.75
CA ARG A 75 -2.52 -4.11 7.69
C ARG A 75 -1.69 -3.27 8.66
N ILE A 76 -1.92 -3.48 9.95
CA ILE A 76 -1.19 -2.79 11.02
C ILE A 76 -0.21 -3.72 11.74
N VAL A 77 -0.11 -4.97 11.27
CA VAL A 77 0.81 -6.01 11.73
C VAL A 77 1.14 -6.92 10.56
N ASP A 78 2.28 -7.61 10.63
CA ASP A 78 2.66 -8.66 9.68
C ASP A 78 1.95 -9.97 10.03
N ASP A 79 0.61 -9.96 9.95
CA ASP A 79 -0.26 -11.08 10.28
C ASP A 79 -1.51 -11.05 9.38
N PRO A 80 -1.69 -12.02 8.45
CA PRO A 80 -2.81 -12.02 7.51
C PRO A 80 -4.14 -12.37 8.17
N THR A 81 -4.12 -12.85 9.43
CA THR A 81 -5.34 -13.15 10.19
C THR A 81 -6.02 -11.89 10.72
N LYS A 82 -5.39 -10.72 10.54
CA LYS A 82 -5.87 -9.43 11.05
C LYS A 82 -5.93 -8.39 9.94
N ILE A 83 -7.03 -7.64 9.90
CA ILE A 83 -7.18 -6.52 8.97
C ILE A 83 -7.90 -5.37 9.66
N LEU A 84 -7.31 -4.18 9.58
CA LEU A 84 -7.94 -2.94 10.02
C LEU A 84 -8.90 -2.48 8.94
N VAL A 85 -10.16 -2.22 9.31
CA VAL A 85 -11.17 -1.61 8.45
C VAL A 85 -11.47 -0.21 8.99
N THR A 86 -11.29 0.78 8.14
CA THR A 86 -11.57 2.18 8.47
C THR A 86 -12.74 2.69 7.65
N ALA A 87 -13.74 3.25 8.34
CA ALA A 87 -14.84 4.00 7.74
C ALA A 87 -14.56 5.49 7.84
N TYR A 88 -14.59 6.18 6.70
CA TYR A 88 -14.59 7.63 6.61
C TYR A 88 -16.04 8.12 6.48
N ILE A 89 -16.55 8.78 7.53
CA ILE A 89 -17.88 9.39 7.52
C ILE A 89 -17.81 10.75 6.81
N ASP A 90 -18.73 10.98 5.87
CA ASP A 90 -18.66 12.18 5.02
C ASP A 90 -18.67 13.47 5.85
N TYR A 91 -17.56 14.20 5.79
CA TYR A 91 -17.39 15.47 6.49
C TYR A 91 -17.96 16.67 5.71
N GLY A 92 -18.51 16.41 4.53
CA GLY A 92 -19.17 17.38 3.65
C GLY A 92 -18.29 17.95 2.55
N PHE A 93 -17.05 17.45 2.38
CA PHE A 93 -16.09 17.95 1.38
C PHE A 93 -16.54 17.69 -0.06
N LEU A 94 -17.09 16.51 -0.31
CA LEU A 94 -17.52 16.07 -1.64
C LEU A 94 -19.04 15.87 -1.72
N LYS A 95 -19.68 15.42 -0.63
CA LYS A 95 -21.14 15.23 -0.54
C LYS A 95 -21.73 16.04 0.61
N SER A 96 -22.77 15.51 1.25
CA SER A 96 -23.38 16.10 2.43
C SER A 96 -22.56 15.80 3.68
N ASN A 97 -22.43 16.77 4.58
CA ASN A 97 -21.86 16.52 5.90
C ASN A 97 -22.80 15.57 6.70
N LYS A 98 -22.31 14.37 6.97
CA LYS A 98 -22.96 13.32 7.76
C LYS A 98 -22.25 13.07 9.09
N VAL A 99 -21.01 13.54 9.26
CA VAL A 99 -20.24 13.36 10.50
C VAL A 99 -20.99 13.88 11.73
N ASN A 100 -21.75 14.98 11.61
CA ASN A 100 -22.49 15.58 12.74
C ASN A 100 -23.62 14.68 13.27
N LEU A 101 -24.01 13.64 12.53
CA LEU A 101 -24.98 12.65 12.98
C LEU A 101 -24.39 11.70 14.03
N LEU A 102 -23.06 11.49 13.99
CA LEU A 102 -22.34 10.52 14.82
C LEU A 102 -21.35 11.17 15.78
N VAL A 103 -20.92 12.41 15.50
CA VAL A 103 -19.81 13.06 16.20
C VAL A 103 -20.17 14.50 16.54
N ASP A 104 -19.87 14.91 17.77
CA ASP A 104 -19.84 16.31 18.17
C ASP A 104 -18.47 16.90 17.79
N VAL A 105 -18.44 17.54 16.63
CA VAL A 105 -17.23 18.02 15.98
C VAL A 105 -16.77 19.36 16.56
N ASP A 106 -15.58 19.40 17.15
CA ASP A 106 -14.89 20.65 17.47
C ASP A 106 -14.13 21.14 16.23
N LYS A 107 -14.74 22.10 15.52
CA LYS A 107 -14.17 22.66 14.28
C LYS A 107 -12.85 23.41 14.48
N LYS A 108 -12.59 23.91 15.69
CA LYS A 108 -11.38 24.67 16.01
C LYS A 108 -10.25 23.74 16.46
N HIS A 109 -10.61 22.68 17.17
CA HIS A 109 -9.69 21.70 17.71
C HIS A 109 -10.19 20.28 17.40
N PRO A 110 -9.98 19.76 16.17
CA PRO A 110 -10.53 18.47 15.73
C PRO A 110 -10.26 17.31 16.70
N PHE A 111 -9.09 17.29 17.35
CA PHE A 111 -8.69 16.31 18.37
C PHE A 111 -9.52 16.34 19.67
N LYS A 112 -10.38 17.34 19.86
CA LYS A 112 -11.34 17.43 20.98
C LYS A 112 -12.75 16.96 20.61
N SER A 113 -12.97 16.57 19.35
CA SER A 113 -14.26 16.03 18.91
C SER A 113 -14.57 14.74 19.65
N LYS A 114 -15.86 14.45 19.86
CA LYS A 114 -16.31 13.26 20.59
C LYS A 114 -17.38 12.52 19.80
N ALA A 115 -17.30 11.21 19.78
CA ALA A 115 -18.40 10.39 19.29
C ALA A 115 -19.62 10.56 20.20
N LYS A 116 -20.80 10.70 19.59
CA LYS A 116 -22.12 10.57 20.23
C LYS A 116 -22.92 9.39 19.70
N GLY A 117 -22.60 8.91 18.50
CA GLY A 117 -23.08 7.65 17.95
C GLY A 117 -21.99 6.59 17.93
N SER A 118 -22.27 5.46 17.28
CA SER A 118 -21.35 4.33 17.17
C SER A 118 -21.38 3.71 15.78
N CYS A 119 -20.33 2.94 15.43
CA CYS A 119 -20.30 2.12 14.23
C CYS A 119 -19.92 0.68 14.58
N MET A 120 -20.45 -0.28 13.84
CA MET A 120 -20.24 -1.72 14.01
C MET A 120 -19.91 -2.35 12.66
N ILE A 121 -18.97 -3.29 12.62
CA ILE A 121 -18.74 -4.16 11.47
C ILE A 121 -19.46 -5.49 11.74
N HIS A 122 -20.38 -5.85 10.86
CA HIS A 122 -20.94 -7.20 10.80
C HIS A 122 -20.10 -8.00 9.81
N LEU A 123 -19.47 -9.09 10.28
CA LEU A 123 -18.62 -9.97 9.47
C LEU A 123 -19.36 -11.27 9.17
N PHE A 124 -19.29 -11.71 7.91
CA PHE A 124 -19.95 -12.90 7.41
C PHE A 124 -18.95 -13.83 6.70
N ASN A 125 -19.23 -15.13 6.74
CA ASN A 125 -18.50 -16.13 5.96
C ASN A 125 -18.95 -16.16 4.49
N ALA A 126 -18.42 -17.09 3.69
CA ALA A 126 -18.77 -17.21 2.27
C ALA A 126 -20.24 -17.56 1.98
N GLU A 127 -20.95 -18.14 2.96
CA GLU A 127 -22.37 -18.46 2.89
C GLU A 127 -23.27 -17.31 3.40
N LEU A 128 -22.68 -16.13 3.66
CA LEU A 128 -23.35 -14.96 4.24
C LEU A 128 -23.95 -15.20 5.64
N CYS A 129 -23.44 -16.19 6.38
CA CYS A 129 -23.77 -16.36 7.80
C CYS A 129 -22.88 -15.45 8.64
N GLU A 130 -23.49 -14.72 9.58
CA GLU A 130 -22.79 -13.78 10.45
C GLU A 130 -21.94 -14.52 11.48
N ILE A 131 -20.65 -14.16 11.56
CA ILE A 131 -19.68 -14.82 12.43
C ILE A 131 -19.09 -13.89 13.50
N ALA A 132 -19.20 -12.57 13.35
CA ALA A 132 -18.76 -11.62 14.36
C ALA A 132 -19.43 -10.24 14.20
N GLU A 133 -19.66 -9.58 15.34
CA GLU A 133 -20.02 -8.17 15.45
C GLU A 133 -18.82 -7.43 16.08
N ILE A 134 -18.17 -6.56 15.31
CA ILE A 134 -16.90 -5.94 15.68
C ILE A 134 -17.11 -4.44 15.90
N PRO A 135 -17.04 -3.93 17.15
CA PRO A 135 -17.24 -2.52 17.43
C PRO A 135 -16.12 -1.69 16.81
N MET A 136 -16.49 -0.56 16.18
CA MET A 136 -15.53 0.39 15.64
C MET A 136 -15.31 1.53 16.62
N LYS A 137 -14.05 1.81 16.93
CA LYS A 137 -13.65 2.96 17.75
C LYS A 137 -13.60 4.23 16.93
N HIS A 138 -14.18 5.30 17.44
CA HIS A 138 -14.02 6.63 16.86
C HIS A 138 -12.59 7.14 17.07
N SER A 139 -12.10 7.95 16.13
CA SER A 139 -10.72 8.46 16.16
C SER A 139 -10.33 9.17 17.46
N SER A 140 -11.28 9.80 18.16
CA SER A 140 -11.04 10.47 19.44
C SER A 140 -10.65 9.53 20.59
N GLU A 141 -10.88 8.23 20.46
CA GLU A 141 -10.56 7.23 21.49
C GLU A 141 -9.07 6.89 21.53
N PHE A 142 -8.34 7.17 20.45
CA PHE A 142 -6.91 6.87 20.33
C PHE A 142 -6.05 8.02 20.85
N GLN A 143 -6.11 8.30 22.15
CA GLN A 143 -5.39 9.44 22.75
C GLN A 143 -3.91 9.50 22.33
N TYR A 144 -3.41 10.71 22.07
CA TYR A 144 -2.04 10.99 21.63
C TYR A 144 -1.65 10.42 20.25
N HIS A 145 -2.59 9.82 19.51
CA HIS A 145 -2.38 9.34 18.15
C HIS A 145 -2.75 10.42 17.11
N PRO A 146 -2.01 10.55 15.98
CA PRO A 146 -2.37 11.44 14.88
C PRO A 146 -3.82 11.35 14.40
N VAL A 147 -4.36 10.13 14.32
CA VAL A 147 -5.76 9.82 13.94
C VAL A 147 -6.79 10.65 14.72
N THR A 148 -6.52 11.03 15.98
CA THR A 148 -7.43 11.88 16.77
C THR A 148 -7.75 13.20 16.09
N SER A 149 -6.86 13.69 15.22
CA SER A 149 -7.08 14.91 14.46
C SER A 149 -8.05 14.73 13.28
N ALA A 150 -8.52 13.52 13.00
CA ALA A 150 -9.45 13.15 11.92
C ALA A 150 -10.81 12.67 12.51
N PRO A 151 -11.71 13.59 12.92
CA PRO A 151 -13.00 13.26 13.55
C PRO A 151 -14.01 12.57 12.62
N GLU A 152 -13.69 12.41 11.34
CA GLU A 152 -14.47 11.64 10.39
C GLU A 152 -14.25 10.12 10.46
N LEU A 153 -13.26 9.62 11.21
CA LEU A 153 -12.85 8.21 11.14
C LEU A 153 -13.43 7.36 12.28
N PHE A 154 -13.92 6.19 11.89
CA PHE A 154 -14.20 5.05 12.77
C PHE A 154 -13.36 3.86 12.31
N LEU A 155 -12.71 3.18 13.25
CA LEU A 155 -11.71 2.14 12.99
C LEU A 155 -12.11 0.85 13.73
N GLY A 156 -12.21 -0.26 13.03
CA GLY A 156 -12.47 -1.59 13.60
C GLY A 156 -11.42 -2.60 13.13
N LEU A 157 -10.96 -3.46 14.03
CA LEU A 157 -9.98 -4.50 13.72
C LEU A 157 -10.70 -5.84 13.60
N ILE A 158 -10.68 -6.43 12.40
CA ILE A 158 -11.12 -7.80 12.20
C ILE A 158 -9.93 -8.72 12.50
N GLU A 159 -10.17 -9.76 13.28
CA GLU A 159 -9.20 -10.77 13.72
C GLU A 159 -9.69 -12.18 13.35
N GLU A 160 -8.86 -13.19 13.63
CA GLU A 160 -9.17 -14.63 13.43
C GLU A 160 -9.56 -15.01 12.00
N LEU A 161 -9.10 -14.24 11.01
CA LEU A 161 -9.28 -14.58 9.61
C LEU A 161 -8.47 -15.84 9.25
N GLN A 162 -9.07 -16.70 8.45
CA GLN A 162 -8.41 -17.88 7.89
C GLN A 162 -7.89 -17.52 6.50
N GLU A 163 -6.59 -17.74 6.26
CA GLU A 163 -5.93 -17.38 5.00
C GLU A 163 -6.71 -17.87 3.77
N LYS A 164 -6.79 -17.03 2.73
CA LYS A 164 -7.44 -17.30 1.44
C LYS A 164 -8.97 -17.48 1.47
N LYS A 165 -9.61 -17.43 2.63
CA LYS A 165 -11.06 -17.53 2.69
C LYS A 165 -11.71 -16.21 2.28
N ASN A 166 -12.87 -16.32 1.63
CA ASN A 166 -13.69 -15.18 1.27
C ASN A 166 -14.55 -14.78 2.47
N TYR A 167 -14.54 -13.50 2.79
CA TYR A 167 -15.37 -12.91 3.82
C TYR A 167 -16.22 -11.81 3.21
N TYR A 168 -17.38 -11.61 3.80
CA TYR A 168 -18.24 -10.48 3.50
C TYR A 168 -18.39 -9.63 4.75
N TYR A 169 -18.57 -8.33 4.59
CA TYR A 169 -18.80 -7.46 5.74
C TYR A 169 -19.72 -6.29 5.38
N ARG A 170 -20.35 -5.74 6.42
CA ARG A 170 -21.16 -4.54 6.36
C ARG A 170 -20.83 -3.65 7.55
N ILE A 171 -20.83 -2.34 7.34
CA ILE A 171 -20.67 -1.35 8.41
C ILE A 171 -22.02 -0.72 8.69
N GLU A 172 -22.45 -0.73 9.95
CA GLU A 172 -23.68 -0.10 10.42
C GLU A 172 -23.35 1.05 11.37
N CYS A 173 -24.11 2.15 11.25
CA CYS A 173 -23.93 3.36 12.04
C CYS A 173 -25.19 3.65 12.85
N PHE A 174 -25.03 3.85 14.15
CA PHE A 174 -26.11 4.10 15.10
C PHE A 174 -25.97 5.48 15.72
N ASP A 175 -27.08 6.20 15.89
CA ASP A 175 -27.09 7.48 16.60
C ASP A 175 -26.99 7.29 18.14
N GLU A 176 -27.04 8.40 18.88
CA GLU A 176 -26.97 8.41 20.36
C GLU A 176 -28.09 7.62 21.04
N ASN A 177 -29.21 7.40 20.33
CA ASN A 177 -30.36 6.63 20.80
C ASN A 177 -30.33 5.18 20.31
N LYS A 178 -29.20 4.72 19.75
CA LYS A 178 -29.00 3.39 19.16
C LYS A 178 -29.91 3.10 17.96
N LYS A 179 -30.43 4.12 17.30
CA LYS A 179 -31.19 3.94 16.06
C LYS A 179 -30.23 3.78 14.88
N LEU A 180 -30.46 2.79 14.03
CA LEU A 180 -29.72 2.65 12.76
C LEU A 180 -30.00 3.85 11.86
N ILE A 181 -28.96 4.58 11.49
CA ILE A 181 -29.04 5.77 10.63
C ILE A 181 -28.18 5.66 9.37
N GLY A 182 -27.22 4.74 9.32
CA GLY A 182 -26.39 4.53 8.15
C GLY A 182 -25.93 3.10 8.00
N SER A 183 -25.70 2.68 6.76
CA SER A 183 -25.16 1.35 6.47
C SER A 183 -24.29 1.38 5.22
N SER A 184 -23.25 0.57 5.15
CA SER A 184 -22.61 0.23 3.88
C SER A 184 -23.45 -0.78 3.10
N ARG A 185 -23.15 -0.93 1.81
CA ARG A 185 -23.49 -2.17 1.10
C ARG A 185 -22.63 -3.31 1.65
N ILE A 186 -23.06 -4.55 1.48
CA ILE A 186 -22.19 -5.70 1.73
C ILE A 186 -20.98 -5.60 0.80
N LYS A 187 -19.80 -5.73 1.39
CA LYS A 187 -18.51 -5.75 0.73
C LYS A 187 -17.91 -7.14 0.85
N GLN A 188 -17.06 -7.52 -0.10
CA GLN A 188 -16.36 -8.79 -0.11
C GLN A 188 -14.86 -8.54 -0.10
N PHE A 189 -14.11 -9.33 0.66
CA PHE A 189 -12.66 -9.38 0.58
C PHE A 189 -12.16 -10.82 0.78
N THR A 190 -10.94 -11.07 0.37
CA THR A 190 -10.24 -12.34 0.60
C THR A 190 -9.21 -12.13 1.68
N ALA A 191 -9.18 -13.00 2.70
CA ALA A 191 -8.16 -12.94 3.73
C ALA A 191 -6.75 -13.10 3.11
N GLY A 192 -5.78 -12.39 3.69
CA GLY A 192 -4.40 -12.36 3.24
C GLY A 192 -3.71 -13.73 3.23
N VAL A 193 -2.50 -13.77 2.68
CA VAL A 193 -1.65 -14.97 2.77
C VAL A 193 -0.27 -14.62 3.30
N HIS A 194 0.20 -15.42 4.25
CA HIS A 194 1.57 -15.33 4.74
C HIS A 194 2.39 -16.57 4.38
N ASN A 195 1.72 -17.72 4.19
CA ASN A 195 2.41 -18.91 3.72
C ASN A 195 2.89 -18.75 2.26
N GLN A 196 4.04 -19.36 1.95
CA GLN A 196 4.67 -19.24 0.63
C GLN A 196 4.10 -20.20 -0.41
N LYS A 197 3.07 -20.97 -0.09
CA LYS A 197 2.57 -22.04 -0.96
C LYS A 197 1.64 -21.54 -2.06
N ASN A 198 1.28 -20.26 -2.00
CA ASN A 198 0.24 -19.69 -2.83
C ASN A 198 0.80 -18.63 -3.75
N PRO A 199 0.42 -18.64 -5.04
CA PRO A 199 0.70 -17.51 -5.90
C PRO A 199 0.00 -16.27 -5.37
N THR A 200 0.68 -15.12 -5.42
CA THR A 200 0.12 -13.83 -5.00
C THR A 200 0.17 -12.83 -6.13
N PHE A 201 -0.84 -11.97 -6.18
CA PHE A 201 -0.88 -10.82 -7.07
C PHE A 201 -1.02 -9.55 -6.23
N PHE A 202 -0.34 -8.49 -6.62
CA PHE A 202 -0.57 -7.15 -6.07
C PHE A 202 -0.50 -6.11 -7.17
N VAL A 203 -1.14 -4.98 -6.89
CA VAL A 203 -1.12 -3.80 -7.73
C VAL A 203 -0.19 -2.76 -7.10
N SER A 204 0.63 -2.11 -7.93
CA SER A 204 1.54 -1.05 -7.52
C SER A 204 1.25 0.22 -8.30
N VAL A 205 1.11 1.35 -7.59
CA VAL A 205 0.91 2.69 -8.15
C VAL A 205 1.83 3.70 -7.48
N SER A 206 2.04 4.86 -8.11
CA SER A 206 2.73 5.98 -7.45
C SER A 206 2.13 7.30 -7.89
N ASP A 207 2.35 8.34 -7.07
CA ASP A 207 2.05 9.72 -7.47
C ASP A 207 0.59 9.85 -7.96
N ILE A 208 -0.31 9.20 -7.22
CA ILE A 208 -1.75 9.22 -7.48
C ILE A 208 -2.36 10.57 -7.09
N HIS A 209 -1.69 11.37 -6.25
CA HIS A 209 -2.01 12.77 -6.00
C HIS A 209 -3.50 13.09 -5.87
N ALA A 210 -4.22 12.31 -5.05
CA ALA A 210 -5.64 12.57 -4.81
C ALA A 210 -5.85 14.00 -4.32
N GLY A 211 -6.91 14.65 -4.81
CA GLY A 211 -7.22 16.05 -4.60
C GLY A 211 -6.56 17.02 -5.57
N ASN A 212 -5.63 16.58 -6.43
CA ASN A 212 -5.09 17.43 -7.49
C ASN A 212 -6.21 17.80 -8.48
N LYS A 213 -6.43 19.11 -8.68
CA LYS A 213 -7.51 19.68 -9.52
C LYS A 213 -8.94 19.33 -9.07
N ALA A 214 -9.12 18.67 -7.93
CA ALA A 214 -10.42 18.43 -7.34
C ALA A 214 -11.05 19.75 -6.86
N LYS A 215 -12.38 19.77 -6.73
CA LYS A 215 -13.14 20.89 -6.17
C LYS A 215 -13.84 20.44 -4.91
N PHE A 216 -13.42 20.98 -3.79
CA PHE A 216 -13.98 20.66 -2.47
C PHE A 216 -14.99 21.72 -2.04
N LYS A 217 -15.96 21.32 -1.21
CA LYS A 217 -16.92 22.22 -0.59
C LYS A 217 -16.86 22.04 0.92
N ARG A 218 -16.46 23.06 1.65
CA ARG A 218 -16.72 23.09 3.10
C ARG A 218 -18.03 23.85 3.32
N GLY A 219 -19.15 23.12 3.45
CA GLY A 219 -20.34 23.60 4.14
C GLY A 219 -21.10 24.85 3.66
N LYS A 220 -20.73 25.57 2.57
CA LYS A 220 -21.58 26.52 1.77
C LYS A 220 -20.72 27.41 0.86
N VAL A 221 -20.67 27.10 -0.44
CA VAL A 221 -20.33 28.10 -1.49
C VAL A 221 -21.37 27.97 -2.59
N ARG A 222 -22.10 29.05 -2.88
CA ARG A 222 -23.17 29.09 -3.88
C ARG A 222 -22.51 29.14 -5.27
N GLY A 223 -22.79 28.17 -6.15
CA GLY A 223 -22.32 28.15 -7.54
C GLY A 223 -21.22 27.14 -7.89
N CYS A 224 -20.55 26.51 -6.91
CA CYS A 224 -19.51 25.50 -7.17
C CYS A 224 -20.04 24.07 -6.98
N LYS A 225 -19.94 23.22 -8.01
CA LYS A 225 -20.20 21.78 -7.90
C LYS A 225 -18.92 21.07 -7.41
N PRO A 226 -18.95 20.36 -6.26
CA PRO A 226 -17.83 19.53 -5.83
C PRO A 226 -17.52 18.47 -6.90
N ARG A 227 -16.24 18.15 -7.08
CA ARG A 227 -15.78 17.12 -8.02
C ARG A 227 -14.52 16.46 -7.49
N THR A 228 -14.43 15.16 -7.70
CA THR A 228 -13.27 14.32 -7.46
C THR A 228 -12.19 14.52 -8.55
N THR A 229 -11.01 13.94 -8.35
CA THR A 229 -9.97 13.88 -9.39
C THR A 229 -10.34 12.85 -10.46
N GLU A 230 -10.78 13.31 -11.64
CA GLU A 230 -11.25 12.46 -12.76
C GLU A 230 -10.23 11.38 -13.17
N LYS A 231 -8.94 11.71 -13.22
CA LYS A 231 -7.88 10.74 -13.57
C LYS A 231 -7.69 9.66 -12.50
N LEU A 232 -7.93 10.00 -11.23
CA LEU A 232 -7.86 9.03 -10.13
C LEU A 232 -9.08 8.11 -10.17
N ASP A 233 -10.27 8.64 -10.45
CA ASP A 233 -11.48 7.84 -10.68
C ASP A 233 -11.28 6.86 -11.85
N GLU A 234 -10.74 7.32 -12.98
CA GLU A 234 -10.43 6.46 -14.14
C GLU A 234 -9.43 5.35 -13.79
N LEU A 235 -8.34 5.70 -13.09
CA LEU A 235 -7.34 4.74 -12.63
C LEU A 235 -7.95 3.67 -11.72
N MET A 236 -8.66 4.07 -10.66
CA MET A 236 -9.26 3.14 -9.69
C MET A 236 -10.34 2.28 -10.32
N LEU A 237 -11.15 2.84 -11.23
CA LEU A 237 -12.12 2.09 -11.99
C LEU A 237 -11.45 1.05 -12.89
N ASN A 238 -10.37 1.41 -13.58
CA ASN A 238 -9.65 0.48 -14.44
C ASN A 238 -9.04 -0.68 -13.64
N ILE A 239 -8.38 -0.39 -12.51
CA ILE A 239 -7.83 -1.40 -11.61
C ILE A 239 -8.91 -2.38 -11.15
N ASN A 240 -10.08 -1.87 -10.74
CA ASN A 240 -11.21 -2.68 -10.31
C ASN A 240 -11.79 -3.55 -11.44
N LEU A 241 -12.00 -2.98 -12.63
CA LEU A 241 -12.59 -3.71 -13.76
C LEU A 241 -11.66 -4.76 -14.36
N LYS A 242 -10.33 -4.56 -14.25
CA LYS A 242 -9.31 -5.44 -14.82
C LYS A 242 -8.73 -6.45 -13.84
N GLU A 243 -9.07 -6.37 -12.56
CA GLU A 243 -8.54 -7.24 -11.49
C GLU A 243 -8.54 -8.71 -11.89
N LEU A 244 -9.70 -9.30 -12.17
CA LEU A 244 -9.79 -10.75 -12.42
C LEU A 244 -9.15 -11.17 -13.75
N ASP A 245 -9.18 -10.30 -14.77
CA ASP A 245 -8.52 -10.52 -16.06
C ASP A 245 -6.98 -10.58 -15.86
N TYR A 246 -6.42 -9.58 -15.18
CA TYR A 246 -4.97 -9.47 -15.01
C TYR A 246 -4.40 -10.44 -13.97
N THR A 247 -5.23 -10.96 -13.07
CA THR A 247 -4.83 -11.91 -12.02
C THR A 247 -5.30 -13.35 -12.28
N PHE A 248 -5.87 -13.62 -13.45
CA PHE A 248 -6.39 -14.96 -13.81
C PHE A 248 -7.34 -15.52 -12.73
N ASN A 249 -8.32 -14.70 -12.35
CA ASN A 249 -9.34 -14.95 -11.33
C ASN A 249 -8.81 -15.16 -9.90
N LYS A 250 -7.58 -14.74 -9.58
CA LYS A 250 -7.04 -14.82 -8.21
C LYS A 250 -7.34 -13.58 -7.36
N GLY A 251 -7.51 -12.42 -7.98
CA GLY A 251 -7.67 -11.14 -7.29
C GLY A 251 -6.35 -10.59 -6.73
N TYR A 252 -6.38 -9.35 -6.25
CA TYR A 252 -5.22 -8.71 -5.63
C TYR A 252 -5.19 -8.93 -4.11
N GLN A 253 -4.01 -9.23 -3.58
CA GLN A 253 -3.76 -9.39 -2.14
C GLN A 253 -3.35 -8.09 -1.45
N ALA A 254 -2.79 -7.14 -2.20
CA ALA A 254 -2.39 -5.83 -1.70
C ALA A 254 -2.48 -4.76 -2.79
N PHE A 255 -2.84 -3.55 -2.36
CA PHE A 255 -2.75 -2.32 -3.13
C PHE A 255 -1.59 -1.51 -2.57
N THR A 256 -0.45 -1.57 -3.25
CA THR A 256 0.80 -0.95 -2.81
C THR A 256 1.00 0.40 -3.48
N THR A 257 1.60 1.34 -2.74
CA THR A 257 2.01 2.62 -3.33
C THR A 257 3.45 2.96 -3.00
N SER A 258 4.13 3.69 -3.89
CA SER A 258 5.48 4.23 -3.68
C SER A 258 5.50 5.73 -3.35
N GLY A 259 4.48 6.24 -2.67
CA GLY A 259 4.44 7.63 -2.19
C GLY A 259 3.48 8.54 -2.94
N ASP A 260 3.36 9.77 -2.43
CA ASP A 260 2.51 10.83 -2.97
C ASP A 260 1.04 10.41 -3.24
N ASN A 261 0.48 9.74 -2.22
CA ASN A 261 -0.90 9.25 -2.19
C ASN A 261 -1.96 10.36 -2.30
N VAL A 262 -1.66 11.53 -1.75
CA VAL A 262 -2.51 12.72 -1.82
C VAL A 262 -1.66 13.91 -2.24
N ASP A 263 -2.23 14.87 -2.94
CA ASP A 263 -1.48 16.05 -3.40
C ASP A 263 -1.20 17.05 -2.26
N ASN A 264 -1.86 16.91 -1.10
CA ASN A 264 -1.43 17.58 0.12
C ASN A 264 -1.91 16.82 1.38
N GLY A 265 -0.97 16.24 2.12
CA GLY A 265 -1.25 15.46 3.33
C GLY A 265 -1.98 16.22 4.44
N SER A 266 -1.77 17.53 4.57
CA SER A 266 -2.33 18.32 5.68
C SER A 266 -3.84 18.58 5.58
N TYR A 267 -4.44 18.33 4.43
CA TYR A 267 -5.82 18.68 4.12
C TYR A 267 -6.69 17.43 4.04
N HIS A 268 -7.70 17.36 4.92
CA HIS A 268 -8.61 16.23 5.02
C HIS A 268 -9.36 15.97 3.71
N GLU A 269 -9.65 17.03 2.96
CA GLU A 269 -10.40 16.94 1.71
C GLU A 269 -9.64 16.17 0.60
N TYR A 270 -8.30 16.20 0.61
CA TYR A 270 -7.48 15.43 -0.34
C TYR A 270 -7.54 13.93 -0.01
N TRP A 271 -7.59 13.57 1.27
CA TRP A 271 -7.84 12.20 1.71
C TRP A 271 -9.28 11.76 1.43
N ALA A 272 -10.25 12.66 1.59
CA ALA A 272 -11.64 12.38 1.23
C ALA A 272 -11.78 12.06 -0.27
N ASP A 273 -11.02 12.71 -1.14
CA ASP A 273 -10.93 12.37 -2.57
C ASP A 273 -10.38 10.95 -2.76
N LEU A 274 -9.23 10.64 -2.17
CA LEU A 274 -8.61 9.31 -2.27
C LEU A 274 -9.58 8.20 -1.91
N PHE A 275 -10.24 8.30 -0.75
CA PHE A 275 -11.15 7.26 -0.28
C PHE A 275 -12.51 7.26 -1.01
N THR A 276 -12.86 8.36 -1.69
CA THR A 276 -14.03 8.39 -2.58
C THR A 276 -13.72 7.64 -3.87
N CYS A 277 -12.66 8.03 -4.58
CA CYS A 277 -12.25 7.42 -5.84
C CYS A 277 -11.84 5.95 -5.64
N GLY A 278 -11.12 5.67 -4.55
CA GLY A 278 -10.56 4.37 -4.24
C GLY A 278 -11.53 3.38 -3.60
N SER A 279 -12.74 3.77 -3.23
CA SER A 279 -13.65 2.92 -2.44
C SER A 279 -13.87 1.53 -3.04
N ALA A 280 -14.05 1.43 -4.37
CA ALA A 280 -14.30 0.15 -5.03
C ALA A 280 -13.14 -0.86 -4.82
N VAL A 281 -11.91 -0.35 -4.72
CA VAL A 281 -10.68 -1.14 -4.60
C VAL A 281 -10.26 -1.28 -3.13
N LEU A 282 -10.13 -0.17 -2.41
CA LEU A 282 -9.56 -0.15 -1.06
C LEU A 282 -10.48 -0.76 0.01
N SER A 283 -11.80 -0.86 -0.26
CA SER A 283 -12.73 -1.54 0.64
C SER A 283 -12.64 -3.07 0.58
N ARG A 284 -11.82 -3.62 -0.32
CA ARG A 284 -11.68 -5.07 -0.53
C ARG A 284 -10.24 -5.54 -0.62
N ILE A 285 -9.32 -4.67 -1.03
CA ILE A 285 -7.89 -4.95 -1.14
C ILE A 285 -7.15 -4.09 -0.12
N PRO A 286 -6.32 -4.67 0.76
CA PRO A 286 -5.56 -3.92 1.75
C PRO A 286 -4.69 -2.82 1.11
N PHE A 287 -4.83 -1.60 1.61
CA PHE A 287 -4.03 -0.43 1.26
C PHE A 287 -2.70 -0.45 2.04
N VAL A 288 -1.60 -0.57 1.29
CA VAL A 288 -0.24 -0.71 1.81
C VAL A 288 0.64 0.43 1.25
N PRO A 289 0.51 1.65 1.80
CA PRO A 289 1.16 2.82 1.22
C PRO A 289 2.59 3.02 1.69
N THR A 290 3.41 3.59 0.81
CA THR A 290 4.68 4.23 1.17
C THR A 290 4.48 5.73 1.34
N LEU A 291 5.30 6.34 2.18
CA LEU A 291 5.28 7.78 2.41
C LEU A 291 6.06 8.51 1.31
N GLY A 292 5.50 9.62 0.78
CA GLY A 292 6.17 10.51 -0.17
C GLY A 292 6.20 11.95 0.34
N ASN A 293 6.87 12.85 -0.40
CA ASN A 293 7.07 14.22 0.08
C ASN A 293 5.76 14.99 0.24
N HIS A 294 4.72 14.72 -0.56
CA HIS A 294 3.41 15.35 -0.37
C HIS A 294 2.68 14.88 0.90
N GLY A 295 3.09 13.75 1.51
CA GLY A 295 2.59 13.28 2.81
C GLY A 295 3.09 14.11 4.00
N TYR A 296 4.24 14.78 3.84
CA TYR A 296 4.83 15.68 4.84
C TYR A 296 4.30 17.11 4.81
N PHE A 297 3.66 17.50 3.71
CA PHE A 297 3.34 18.90 3.44
C PHE A 297 2.42 19.50 4.49
N ASN A 298 2.70 20.77 4.82
CA ASN A 298 1.99 21.59 5.79
C ASN A 298 1.68 22.97 5.18
N GLY A 299 0.89 22.99 4.09
CA GLY A 299 0.52 24.20 3.36
C GLY A 299 1.69 25.03 2.76
N GLY A 300 1.36 26.09 2.00
CA GLY A 300 2.31 27.01 1.36
C GLY A 300 1.76 27.69 0.09
N ILE A 301 2.27 28.87 -0.29
CA ILE A 301 1.85 29.58 -1.51
C ILE A 301 2.15 28.70 -2.73
N GLY A 302 1.15 28.54 -3.61
CA GLY A 302 1.22 27.64 -4.78
C GLY A 302 0.94 26.16 -4.46
N ARG A 303 0.73 25.79 -3.18
CA ARG A 303 0.46 24.41 -2.72
C ARG A 303 -0.57 24.34 -1.58
N GLY A 304 -1.48 25.32 -1.49
CA GLY A 304 -2.72 25.21 -0.70
C GLY A 304 -2.94 26.16 0.49
N ALA A 305 -1.98 27.01 0.91
CA ALA A 305 -2.29 28.11 1.86
C ALA A 305 -1.24 29.23 1.90
N TRP A 306 -1.68 30.47 2.08
CA TRP A 306 -0.82 31.66 2.21
C TRP A 306 0.10 31.63 3.45
N PHE A 307 -0.29 30.88 4.48
CA PHE A 307 0.37 30.83 5.80
C PHE A 307 0.92 29.44 6.18
N GLY A 308 1.26 28.59 5.20
CA GLY A 308 1.78 27.23 5.45
C GLY A 308 2.87 27.16 6.52
N GLY A 309 2.77 26.18 7.42
CA GLY A 309 3.69 25.99 8.53
C GLY A 309 5.01 25.37 8.09
N LYS A 310 6.13 25.80 8.69
CA LYS A 310 7.48 25.27 8.39
C LYS A 310 7.72 23.83 8.89
N LYS A 311 6.80 23.25 9.69
CA LYS A 311 7.00 21.93 10.30
C LYS A 311 6.62 20.81 9.33
N ARG A 312 7.61 20.02 8.91
CA ARG A 312 7.46 18.76 8.17
C ARG A 312 7.18 17.65 9.16
N THR A 313 6.02 17.01 9.07
CA THR A 313 5.61 15.97 10.01
C THR A 313 4.87 14.84 9.32
N GLN A 314 5.17 13.60 9.70
CA GLN A 314 4.47 12.39 9.26
C GLN A 314 3.06 12.30 9.84
N LYS A 315 2.71 13.17 10.81
CA LYS A 315 1.38 13.23 11.43
C LYS A 315 0.27 13.27 10.37
N HIS A 316 0.47 14.03 9.30
CA HIS A 316 -0.54 14.22 8.25
C HIS A 316 -0.83 12.94 7.47
N PHE A 317 0.20 12.13 7.22
CA PHE A 317 0.04 10.79 6.66
C PHE A 317 -0.66 9.87 7.67
N HIS A 318 -0.17 9.84 8.90
CA HIS A 318 -0.67 8.93 9.94
C HIS A 318 -2.02 9.30 10.57
N MET A 319 -2.58 10.47 10.21
CA MET A 319 -3.97 10.80 10.48
C MET A 319 -4.93 9.83 9.79
N PHE A 320 -4.59 9.36 8.58
CA PHE A 320 -5.46 8.52 7.77
C PHE A 320 -4.86 7.15 7.47
N VAL A 321 -3.55 6.98 7.61
CA VAL A 321 -2.83 5.77 7.28
C VAL A 321 -2.19 5.13 8.50
N GLN A 322 -2.52 3.87 8.73
CA GLN A 322 -1.87 3.03 9.74
C GLN A 322 -0.92 2.03 9.09
N THR A 323 0.21 1.76 9.72
CA THR A 323 1.27 0.89 9.21
C THR A 323 1.76 -0.07 10.31
N PRO A 324 2.33 -1.23 9.95
CA PRO A 324 2.95 -2.14 10.91
C PRO A 324 4.03 -1.48 11.76
N LYS A 325 3.93 -1.64 13.08
CA LYS A 325 4.88 -1.06 14.03
C LYS A 325 6.18 -1.88 14.11
N LYS A 326 7.32 -1.30 13.73
CA LYS A 326 8.64 -1.72 14.23
C LYS A 326 9.52 -0.54 14.67
N GLU A 327 9.62 0.55 13.91
CA GLU A 327 10.40 1.75 14.29
C GLU A 327 9.83 3.04 13.63
N GLY A 328 8.91 3.75 14.29
CA GLY A 328 8.42 5.06 13.81
C GLY A 328 7.36 5.07 12.69
N GLY A 329 6.95 3.91 12.15
CA GLY A 329 5.78 3.71 11.27
C GLY A 329 5.82 4.30 9.86
N ALA A 330 6.69 5.26 9.57
CA ALA A 330 6.89 5.77 8.22
C ALA A 330 7.62 4.80 7.29
N TYR A 331 8.35 3.85 7.88
CA TYR A 331 8.96 2.72 7.19
C TYR A 331 8.65 1.43 7.96
N TYR A 332 8.42 0.36 7.21
CA TYR A 332 7.95 -0.91 7.74
C TYR A 332 8.20 -2.04 6.74
N SER A 333 8.05 -3.28 7.21
CA SER A 333 8.08 -4.45 6.34
C SER A 333 6.97 -5.42 6.70
N HIS A 334 6.54 -6.21 5.72
CA HIS A 334 5.58 -7.30 5.90
C HIS A 334 5.79 -8.34 4.80
N THR A 335 5.27 -9.54 5.01
CA THR A 335 5.34 -10.64 4.05
C THR A 335 3.98 -10.85 3.40
N GLU A 336 3.96 -10.98 2.07
CA GLU A 336 2.77 -11.37 1.31
C GLU A 336 3.07 -12.61 0.47
N GLY A 337 2.73 -13.78 1.00
CA GLY A 337 3.09 -15.06 0.40
C GLY A 337 4.60 -15.28 0.28
N ASN A 338 5.12 -15.38 -0.95
CA ASN A 338 6.53 -15.66 -1.21
C ASN A 338 7.42 -14.42 -1.40
N VAL A 339 6.93 -13.23 -1.03
CA VAL A 339 7.70 -11.98 -1.12
C VAL A 339 7.73 -11.22 0.22
N LEU A 340 8.91 -10.74 0.59
CA LEU A 340 9.08 -9.71 1.60
C LEU A 340 8.91 -8.34 0.95
N MET A 341 7.98 -7.53 1.45
CA MET A 341 7.80 -6.16 1.04
C MET A 341 8.35 -5.21 2.10
N ILE A 342 9.18 -4.28 1.69
CA ILE A 342 9.79 -3.26 2.55
C ILE A 342 9.37 -1.89 2.04
N HIS A 343 8.84 -1.03 2.91
CA HIS A 343 8.44 0.33 2.59
C HIS A 343 9.35 1.30 3.33
N LEU A 344 9.98 2.23 2.60
CA LEU A 344 10.97 3.17 3.13
C LEU A 344 10.48 4.62 3.07
N ASP A 345 10.89 5.41 4.05
CA ASP A 345 10.80 6.86 4.02
C ASP A 345 12.13 7.44 3.54
N THR A 346 12.23 7.66 2.23
CA THR A 346 13.44 8.17 1.58
C THR A 346 13.39 9.67 1.29
N VAL A 347 12.33 10.35 1.73
CA VAL A 347 12.12 11.78 1.44
C VAL A 347 13.26 12.65 1.99
N GLY A 348 13.90 12.19 3.07
CA GLY A 348 15.07 12.84 3.66
C GLY A 348 14.74 14.16 4.36
N LEU A 349 15.73 14.76 5.02
CA LEU A 349 15.54 16.01 5.79
C LEU A 349 15.22 17.23 4.90
N ASN A 350 15.43 17.13 3.58
CA ASN A 350 15.14 18.21 2.62
C ASN A 350 13.64 18.41 2.38
N TRP A 351 12.82 17.38 2.55
CA TRP A 351 11.38 17.43 2.31
C TRP A 351 10.54 16.74 3.40
N GLY A 352 11.18 15.97 4.28
CA GLY A 352 10.60 15.22 5.39
C GLY A 352 11.34 15.44 6.72
N ASN A 353 11.26 14.45 7.63
CA ASN A 353 11.92 14.50 8.93
C ASN A 353 12.75 13.23 9.28
N GLU A 354 12.77 12.23 8.41
CA GLU A 354 13.60 11.02 8.58
C GLU A 354 14.88 11.08 7.75
N ARG A 355 15.92 10.43 8.27
CA ARG A 355 17.19 10.22 7.55
C ARG A 355 17.25 8.79 7.03
N ILE A 356 17.95 8.62 5.91
CA ILE A 356 18.26 7.31 5.32
C ILE A 356 19.76 7.15 5.02
N ASP A 357 20.60 8.07 5.50
CA ASP A 357 22.05 7.93 5.40
C ASP A 357 22.54 6.76 6.25
N CYS A 358 23.75 6.29 5.96
CA CYS A 358 24.36 5.18 6.70
C CYS A 358 24.32 5.43 8.21
N GLU A 359 24.16 4.35 8.98
CA GLU A 359 24.10 4.41 10.44
C GLU A 359 22.91 5.18 11.04
N SER A 360 22.05 5.81 10.22
CA SER A 360 20.75 6.32 10.67
C SER A 360 19.87 5.19 11.22
N ARG A 361 18.85 5.56 12.00
CA ARG A 361 17.89 4.61 12.58
C ARG A 361 17.26 3.73 11.49
N GLN A 362 16.69 4.35 10.47
CA GLN A 362 16.05 3.65 9.36
C GLN A 362 17.04 2.77 8.58
N TRP A 363 18.27 3.24 8.34
CA TRP A 363 19.28 2.46 7.63
C TRP A 363 19.68 1.19 8.41
N LYS A 364 19.93 1.32 9.72
CA LYS A 364 20.24 0.19 10.61
C LYS A 364 19.10 -0.82 10.66
N TRP A 365 17.87 -0.32 10.75
CA TRP A 365 16.68 -1.15 10.69
C TRP A 365 16.61 -1.93 9.37
N LEU A 366 16.77 -1.24 8.23
CA LEU A 366 16.74 -1.86 6.90
C LEU A 366 17.82 -2.93 6.76
N PHE A 367 19.05 -2.61 7.17
CA PHE A 367 20.17 -3.55 7.18
C PHE A 367 19.82 -4.83 7.98
N ASN A 368 19.25 -4.66 9.17
CA ASN A 368 18.86 -5.80 10.02
C ASN A 368 17.73 -6.63 9.39
N VAL A 369 16.71 -5.99 8.82
CA VAL A 369 15.61 -6.67 8.12
C VAL A 369 16.13 -7.49 6.94
N LEU A 370 16.97 -6.89 6.09
CA LEU A 370 17.56 -7.57 4.93
C LEU A 370 18.49 -8.71 5.36
N LYS A 371 19.28 -8.51 6.40
CA LYS A 371 20.17 -9.54 6.97
C LYS A 371 19.39 -10.73 7.52
N GLU A 372 18.34 -10.47 8.29
CA GLU A 372 17.48 -11.52 8.83
C GLU A 372 16.76 -12.27 7.71
N TRP A 373 16.18 -11.55 6.75
CA TRP A 373 15.54 -12.14 5.57
C TRP A 373 16.50 -13.05 4.81
N ARG A 374 17.71 -12.56 4.49
CA ARG A 374 18.71 -13.31 3.74
C ARG A 374 19.18 -14.56 4.50
N LYS A 375 19.37 -14.46 5.82
CA LYS A 375 19.68 -15.60 6.69
C LYS A 375 18.57 -16.66 6.66
N ASN A 376 17.31 -16.25 6.79
CA ASN A 376 16.17 -17.18 6.75
C ASN A 376 16.06 -17.85 5.38
N ARG A 377 16.21 -17.07 4.30
CA ARG A 377 16.18 -17.57 2.93
C ARG A 377 17.27 -18.62 2.66
N ALA A 378 18.50 -18.39 3.12
CA ALA A 378 19.60 -19.35 3.00
C ALA A 378 19.31 -20.69 3.70
N GLN A 379 18.48 -20.67 4.76
CA GLN A 379 18.01 -21.87 5.46
C GLN A 379 16.77 -22.51 4.81
N GLY A 380 16.35 -22.04 3.63
CA GLY A 380 15.13 -22.50 2.97
C GLY A 380 13.83 -22.06 3.66
N LYS A 381 13.89 -21.03 4.52
CA LYS A 381 12.75 -20.48 5.26
C LYS A 381 12.42 -19.08 4.75
N GLY A 382 11.19 -18.63 5.00
CA GLY A 382 10.78 -17.27 4.63
C GLY A 382 10.68 -17.02 3.11
N PRO A 383 10.21 -15.83 2.73
CA PRO A 383 9.98 -15.47 1.34
C PRO A 383 11.28 -15.50 0.51
N GLN A 384 11.18 -15.92 -0.75
CA GLN A 384 12.34 -16.04 -1.65
C GLN A 384 12.64 -14.76 -2.44
N PHE A 385 11.69 -13.81 -2.46
CA PHE A 385 11.83 -12.52 -3.10
C PHE A 385 11.78 -11.38 -2.09
N CYS A 386 12.42 -10.27 -2.44
CA CYS A 386 12.34 -9.02 -1.67
C CYS A 386 12.08 -7.88 -2.63
N ILE A 387 11.01 -7.12 -2.38
CA ILE A 387 10.67 -5.90 -3.12
C ILE A 387 10.70 -4.73 -2.15
N VAL A 388 11.42 -3.68 -2.53
CA VAL A 388 11.51 -2.44 -1.76
C VAL A 388 10.67 -1.36 -2.44
N TYR A 389 9.80 -0.72 -1.68
CA TYR A 389 9.05 0.46 -2.07
C TYR A 389 9.65 1.68 -1.39
N LEU A 390 9.91 2.72 -2.16
CA LEU A 390 10.40 4.01 -1.67
C LEU A 390 9.85 5.13 -2.54
N HIS A 391 9.92 6.39 -2.09
CA HIS A 391 9.45 7.48 -2.93
C HIS A 391 10.54 8.06 -3.83
N SER A 392 11.78 8.07 -3.36
CA SER A 392 12.87 8.78 -4.05
C SER A 392 13.17 8.25 -5.44
N ALA A 393 13.41 9.18 -6.35
CA ALA A 393 13.77 8.92 -7.75
C ALA A 393 15.20 8.40 -7.87
N ILE A 394 15.42 7.12 -7.56
CA ILE A 394 16.73 6.47 -7.69
C ILE A 394 16.87 5.82 -9.08
N LEU A 395 18.02 5.91 -9.74
CA LEU A 395 18.31 5.26 -11.04
C LEU A 395 17.22 5.48 -12.12
N THR A 396 16.74 6.72 -12.23
CA THR A 396 15.81 7.19 -13.27
C THR A 396 16.39 8.39 -14.03
N VAL A 397 16.06 8.52 -15.32
CA VAL A 397 16.45 9.67 -16.16
C VAL A 397 15.49 10.85 -16.04
N GLY A 398 14.53 10.76 -15.11
CA GLY A 398 13.69 11.89 -14.76
C GLY A 398 14.48 13.03 -14.11
N MET A 399 13.84 14.19 -14.00
CA MET A 399 14.45 15.43 -13.53
C MET A 399 15.10 15.26 -12.15
N TYR A 400 14.43 14.55 -11.24
CA TYR A 400 14.93 14.39 -9.87
C TYR A 400 16.06 13.34 -9.81
N GLY A 401 15.96 12.25 -10.55
CA GLY A 401 17.01 11.23 -10.63
C GLY A 401 18.30 11.71 -11.31
N LEU A 402 18.21 12.67 -12.24
CA LEU A 402 19.38 13.31 -12.86
C LEU A 402 20.02 14.39 -11.98
N THR A 403 19.27 14.94 -11.02
CA THR A 403 19.77 16.02 -10.16
C THR A 403 20.80 15.47 -9.19
N ARG A 404 22.00 16.05 -9.19
CA ARG A 404 23.03 15.76 -8.19
C ARG A 404 22.74 16.54 -6.91
N ASN A 405 23.15 15.99 -5.77
CA ASN A 405 23.16 16.66 -4.47
C ASN A 405 21.74 16.98 -3.92
N ASN A 406 20.75 16.16 -4.26
CA ASN A 406 19.40 16.16 -3.68
C ASN A 406 19.16 14.91 -2.81
N SER A 407 18.01 14.85 -2.13
CA SER A 407 17.59 13.71 -1.31
C SER A 407 17.60 12.39 -2.08
N ASP A 408 17.22 12.42 -3.36
CA ASP A 408 17.12 11.24 -4.21
C ASP A 408 18.49 10.67 -4.56
N ALA A 409 19.46 11.52 -4.88
CA ALA A 409 20.85 11.12 -5.09
C ALA A 409 21.46 10.52 -3.81
N PHE A 410 21.17 11.09 -2.63
CA PHE A 410 21.63 10.53 -1.35
C PHE A 410 20.99 9.17 -1.04
N ALA A 411 19.68 9.02 -1.30
CA ALA A 411 18.99 7.75 -1.15
C ALA A 411 19.58 6.70 -2.11
N GLN A 412 19.83 7.07 -3.37
CA GLN A 412 20.45 6.19 -4.36
C GLN A 412 21.83 5.70 -3.90
N THR A 413 22.74 6.60 -3.54
CA THR A 413 24.10 6.23 -3.14
C THR A 413 24.12 5.34 -1.90
N THR A 414 23.17 5.53 -0.99
CA THR A 414 23.12 4.79 0.27
C THR A 414 22.42 3.43 0.16
N LEU A 415 21.37 3.34 -0.65
CA LEU A 415 20.50 2.16 -0.72
C LEU A 415 20.94 1.13 -1.77
N THR A 416 21.42 1.57 -2.93
CA THR A 416 21.79 0.61 -4.00
C THR A 416 22.85 -0.40 -3.57
N PRO A 417 23.89 -0.06 -2.76
CA PRO A 417 24.84 -1.06 -2.28
C PRO A 417 24.22 -2.09 -1.33
N LEU A 418 23.24 -1.69 -0.52
CA LEU A 418 22.50 -2.62 0.35
C LEU A 418 21.65 -3.57 -0.48
N PHE A 419 20.93 -3.05 -1.47
CA PHE A 419 20.07 -3.84 -2.34
C PHE A 419 20.87 -4.92 -3.08
N ASP A 420 22.03 -4.52 -3.62
CA ASP A 420 22.93 -5.43 -4.33
C ASP A 420 23.57 -6.45 -3.37
N SER A 421 23.96 -6.04 -2.15
CA SER A 421 24.61 -6.93 -1.17
C SER A 421 23.67 -7.99 -0.57
N PHE A 422 22.36 -7.71 -0.51
CA PHE A 422 21.38 -8.65 0.03
C PHE A 422 20.54 -9.34 -1.06
N GLY A 423 20.65 -8.91 -2.32
CA GLY A 423 19.96 -9.52 -3.45
C GLY A 423 18.47 -9.16 -3.45
N VAL A 424 18.17 -7.88 -3.26
CA VAL A 424 16.81 -7.32 -3.43
C VAL A 424 16.37 -7.52 -4.87
N THR A 425 15.21 -8.14 -5.08
CA THR A 425 14.73 -8.48 -6.42
C THR A 425 14.35 -7.23 -7.22
N ALA A 426 13.63 -6.31 -6.58
CA ALA A 426 13.24 -5.06 -7.21
C ALA A 426 13.11 -3.91 -6.22
N ALA A 427 13.38 -2.70 -6.69
CA ALA A 427 13.01 -1.45 -6.03
C ALA A 427 11.96 -0.72 -6.88
N ILE A 428 10.79 -0.45 -6.32
CA ILE A 428 9.67 0.26 -6.96
C ILE A 428 9.54 1.65 -6.32
N TYR A 429 9.54 2.70 -7.15
CA TYR A 429 9.56 4.08 -6.67
C TYR A 429 8.85 5.07 -7.57
N GLY A 430 8.72 6.30 -7.08
CA GLY A 430 7.96 7.37 -7.72
C GLY A 430 8.76 8.65 -7.93
N HIS A 431 8.11 9.79 -7.67
CA HIS A 431 8.66 11.15 -7.64
C HIS A 431 8.99 11.74 -9.02
N ASP A 432 9.65 10.98 -9.89
CA ASP A 432 9.78 11.35 -11.30
C ASP A 432 8.56 10.85 -12.09
N HIS A 433 7.79 11.79 -12.65
CA HIS A 433 6.51 11.49 -13.31
C HIS A 433 6.65 10.87 -14.71
N VAL A 434 7.31 9.72 -14.75
CA VAL A 434 7.56 8.86 -15.90
C VAL A 434 7.35 7.41 -15.49
N TYR A 435 7.34 6.51 -16.46
CA TYR A 435 7.58 5.09 -16.17
C TYR A 435 8.92 4.69 -16.77
N GLN A 436 9.75 4.03 -15.95
CA GLN A 436 11.03 3.52 -16.38
C GLN A 436 11.34 2.22 -15.64
N ARG A 437 11.88 1.24 -16.36
CA ARG A 437 12.53 0.08 -15.78
C ARG A 437 14.00 0.08 -16.18
N SER A 438 14.86 0.02 -15.18
CA SER A 438 16.31 -0.11 -15.32
C SER A 438 16.83 -1.31 -14.52
N GLN A 439 18.05 -1.70 -14.82
CA GLN A 439 18.78 -2.77 -14.16
C GLN A 439 20.13 -2.22 -13.72
N ASN A 440 20.49 -2.48 -12.46
CA ASN A 440 21.83 -2.23 -11.95
C ASN A 440 22.29 -3.45 -11.16
N ASN A 441 23.38 -4.07 -11.61
CA ASN A 441 23.78 -5.41 -11.19
C ASN A 441 22.61 -6.40 -11.34
N ASP A 442 22.30 -7.19 -10.31
CA ASP A 442 21.19 -8.14 -10.33
C ASP A 442 19.84 -7.53 -9.87
N THR A 443 19.84 -6.31 -9.32
CA THR A 443 18.62 -5.64 -8.83
C THR A 443 17.91 -4.87 -9.95
N THR A 444 16.59 -5.07 -10.09
CA THR A 444 15.74 -4.29 -11.00
C THR A 444 15.19 -3.03 -10.31
N TYR A 445 15.20 -1.90 -11.00
CA TYR A 445 14.72 -0.61 -10.51
C TYR A 445 13.56 -0.14 -11.40
N ILE A 446 12.42 0.19 -10.79
CA ILE A 446 11.17 0.48 -11.49
C ILE A 446 10.57 1.78 -10.96
N CYS A 447 10.68 2.83 -11.77
CA CYS A 447 9.95 4.07 -11.56
C CYS A 447 8.52 3.92 -12.11
N ILE A 448 7.51 4.02 -11.25
CA ILE A 448 6.08 4.09 -11.63
C ILE A 448 5.53 5.47 -11.23
N GLY A 449 6.32 6.54 -11.42
CA GLY A 449 6.08 7.83 -10.77
C GLY A 449 4.93 8.65 -11.32
N VAL A 450 4.03 8.08 -12.13
CA VAL A 450 2.80 8.75 -12.54
C VAL A 450 1.64 7.78 -12.75
N SER A 451 0.75 7.70 -11.78
CA SER A 451 -0.51 6.96 -11.95
C SER A 451 -1.71 7.87 -12.24
N SER A 452 -1.77 9.10 -11.68
CA SER A 452 -2.90 10.02 -11.96
C SER A 452 -2.49 11.47 -12.30
N LYS A 453 -1.26 11.90 -11.99
CA LYS A 453 -0.78 13.27 -12.23
C LYS A 453 -0.35 13.54 -13.68
N GLY A 454 0.08 14.77 -13.93
CA GLY A 454 0.71 15.20 -15.18
C GLY A 454 2.12 14.62 -15.31
N THR A 455 2.43 14.18 -16.53
CA THR A 455 3.68 13.50 -16.90
C THR A 455 4.77 14.53 -17.19
N ARG A 456 6.02 14.09 -17.20
CA ARG A 456 7.15 14.88 -17.68
C ARG A 456 7.76 14.25 -18.93
N ASN A 457 8.43 15.08 -19.72
CA ASN A 457 9.19 14.62 -20.86
C ASN A 457 10.57 14.15 -20.42
N ILE A 458 11.09 13.20 -21.17
CA ILE A 458 12.40 12.59 -21.07
C ILE A 458 13.24 13.13 -22.22
N PHE A 459 14.53 13.32 -21.98
CA PHE A 459 15.46 13.78 -23.00
C PHE A 459 16.30 12.59 -23.46
N ASP A 460 16.38 12.32 -24.77
CA ASP A 460 17.11 11.17 -25.33
C ASP A 460 18.56 11.10 -24.85
N ASN A 461 19.26 12.24 -24.84
CA ASN A 461 20.63 12.33 -24.31
C ASN A 461 20.76 11.85 -22.86
N ALA A 462 19.70 11.94 -22.04
CA ALA A 462 19.75 11.45 -20.67
C ALA A 462 19.74 9.91 -20.59
N ILE A 463 19.08 9.26 -21.56
CA ILE A 463 19.08 7.79 -21.70
C ILE A 463 20.48 7.33 -22.12
N ASP A 464 21.04 7.95 -23.16
CA ASP A 464 22.36 7.56 -23.71
C ASP A 464 23.50 7.74 -22.69
N ASN A 465 23.36 8.70 -21.77
CA ASN A 465 24.36 8.99 -20.74
C ASN A 465 24.05 8.32 -19.39
N ALA A 466 23.05 7.44 -19.33
CA ALA A 466 22.73 6.73 -18.09
C ALA A 466 23.86 5.76 -17.72
N GLY A 467 24.33 5.83 -16.47
CA GLY A 467 25.36 4.93 -15.94
C GLY A 467 24.83 3.55 -15.52
N TYR A 468 23.67 3.14 -16.04
CA TYR A 468 22.95 1.91 -15.70
C TYR A 468 22.09 1.47 -16.90
N ASP A 469 21.73 0.18 -16.97
CA ASP A 469 20.99 -0.39 -18.10
C ASP A 469 19.52 0.03 -18.05
N ILE A 470 19.04 0.80 -19.03
CA ILE A 470 17.63 1.19 -19.15
C ILE A 470 16.95 0.21 -20.11
N GLN A 471 16.03 -0.58 -19.57
CA GLN A 471 15.39 -1.66 -20.30
C GLN A 471 14.01 -1.28 -20.86
N CYS A 472 13.34 -0.32 -20.22
CA CYS A 472 12.10 0.26 -20.73
C CYS A 472 11.96 1.69 -20.22
N CYS A 473 11.46 2.59 -21.06
CA CYS A 473 11.22 3.97 -20.71
C CYS A 473 10.00 4.45 -21.50
N VAL A 474 8.96 4.91 -20.82
CA VAL A 474 7.80 5.53 -21.47
C VAL A 474 7.43 6.83 -20.73
N GLU A 475 6.99 7.79 -21.52
CA GLU A 475 6.58 9.11 -21.06
C GLU A 475 5.15 9.44 -21.48
N GLY A 476 4.68 10.64 -21.14
CA GLY A 476 3.36 11.11 -21.56
C GLY A 476 2.23 10.24 -21.02
N ASP A 477 1.09 10.24 -21.71
CA ASP A 477 -0.08 9.46 -21.28
C ASP A 477 0.15 7.93 -21.29
N GLN A 478 1.22 7.45 -21.96
CA GLN A 478 1.61 6.04 -21.91
C GLN A 478 2.25 5.65 -20.58
N ALA A 479 2.92 6.59 -19.92
CA ALA A 479 3.46 6.40 -18.57
C ALA A 479 2.39 6.40 -17.49
N ARG A 480 1.16 6.87 -17.79
CA ARG A 480 0.08 6.93 -16.80
C ARG A 480 -0.55 5.57 -16.63
N GLY A 481 -0.26 4.90 -15.51
CA GLY A 481 -0.70 3.52 -15.34
C GLY A 481 -0.47 2.94 -13.95
N TYR A 482 -0.51 1.61 -13.90
CA TYR A 482 -0.27 0.81 -12.71
C TYR A 482 0.42 -0.50 -13.10
N ALA A 483 1.18 -1.06 -12.16
CA ALA A 483 1.79 -2.36 -12.34
C ALA A 483 0.96 -3.46 -11.68
N VAL A 484 0.92 -4.61 -12.34
CA VAL A 484 0.43 -5.88 -11.79
C VAL A 484 1.61 -6.81 -11.64
N THR A 485 1.85 -7.26 -10.42
CA THR A 485 2.96 -8.16 -10.10
C THR A 485 2.42 -9.49 -9.62
N TYR A 486 2.82 -10.57 -10.29
CA TYR A 486 2.62 -11.93 -9.86
C TYR A 486 3.88 -12.44 -9.16
N VAL A 487 3.72 -13.10 -8.02
CA VAL A 487 4.81 -13.78 -7.31
C VAL A 487 4.50 -15.28 -7.26
N PRO A 488 5.44 -16.14 -7.68
CA PRO A 488 5.23 -17.58 -7.68
C PRO A 488 5.28 -18.14 -6.26
N PRO A 489 4.57 -19.26 -6.00
CA PRO A 489 4.70 -19.97 -4.75
C PRO A 489 6.11 -20.57 -4.61
N ASN A 490 6.55 -20.83 -3.39
CA ASN A 490 7.75 -21.60 -3.11
C ASN A 490 7.44 -23.10 -3.23
N LEU A 491 7.65 -23.66 -4.42
CA LEU A 491 7.38 -25.06 -4.73
C LEU A 491 8.05 -26.06 -3.78
N LYS A 492 9.17 -25.70 -3.14
CA LYS A 492 9.87 -26.55 -2.17
C LYS A 492 9.08 -26.74 -0.86
N THR A 493 8.14 -25.85 -0.57
CA THR A 493 7.32 -25.87 0.65
C THR A 493 5.96 -26.54 0.46
N MET A 494 5.64 -26.91 -0.78
CA MET A 494 4.34 -27.45 -1.16
C MET A 494 4.32 -28.98 -1.10
N ALA A 495 3.21 -29.54 -0.65
CA ALA A 495 2.88 -30.94 -0.83
C ALA A 495 2.56 -31.24 -2.31
N ASP A 496 2.57 -32.51 -2.71
CA ASP A 496 2.39 -32.88 -4.11
C ASP A 496 0.97 -32.57 -4.64
N CYS A 497 -0.06 -32.68 -3.81
CA CYS A 497 -1.41 -32.24 -4.18
C CYS A 497 -1.48 -30.73 -4.44
N GLU A 498 -0.83 -29.92 -3.59
CA GLU A 498 -0.76 -28.46 -3.76
C GLU A 498 -0.03 -28.10 -5.07
N LYS A 499 1.04 -28.84 -5.42
CA LYS A 499 1.75 -28.65 -6.70
C LYS A 499 0.85 -29.02 -7.89
N GLN A 500 0.10 -30.11 -7.80
CA GLN A 500 -0.83 -30.53 -8.86
C GLN A 500 -1.91 -29.47 -9.10
N GLU A 501 -2.51 -28.91 -8.04
CA GLU A 501 -3.48 -27.81 -8.15
C GLU A 501 -2.86 -26.57 -8.82
N PHE A 502 -1.61 -26.24 -8.46
CA PHE A 502 -0.89 -25.13 -9.08
C PHE A 502 -0.63 -25.37 -10.58
N GLU A 503 -0.20 -26.57 -10.97
CA GLU A 503 0.01 -26.95 -12.37
C GLU A 503 -1.30 -26.93 -13.18
N GLN A 504 -2.41 -27.40 -12.59
CA GLN A 504 -3.74 -27.29 -13.20
C GLN A 504 -4.13 -25.83 -13.45
N TRP A 505 -3.88 -24.95 -12.48
CA TRP A 505 -4.13 -23.52 -12.64
C TRP A 505 -3.23 -22.90 -13.72
N LEU A 506 -1.93 -23.23 -13.77
CA LEU A 506 -1.05 -22.80 -14.86
C LEU A 506 -1.56 -23.29 -16.23
N GLY A 507 -2.11 -24.51 -16.30
CA GLY A 507 -2.80 -25.01 -17.49
C GLY A 507 -3.96 -24.12 -17.94
N SER A 508 -4.78 -23.64 -16.99
CA SER A 508 -5.88 -22.71 -17.29
C SER A 508 -5.39 -21.34 -17.79
N ILE A 509 -4.27 -20.84 -17.27
CA ILE A 509 -3.63 -19.60 -17.74
C ILE A 509 -3.12 -19.79 -19.15
N LYS A 510 -2.43 -20.90 -19.43
CA LYS A 510 -1.94 -21.22 -20.77
C LYS A 510 -3.07 -21.19 -21.79
N GLN A 511 -4.20 -21.82 -21.46
CA GLN A 511 -5.38 -21.83 -22.32
C GLN A 511 -5.95 -20.41 -22.52
N THR A 512 -6.07 -19.63 -21.45
CA THR A 512 -6.55 -18.24 -21.51
C THR A 512 -5.69 -17.36 -22.43
N ILE A 513 -4.37 -17.55 -22.41
CA ILE A 513 -3.44 -16.80 -23.26
C ILE A 513 -3.49 -17.31 -24.72
N LEU A 514 -3.61 -18.62 -24.92
CA LEU A 514 -3.77 -19.23 -26.25
C LEU A 514 -5.01 -18.72 -26.97
N ASP A 515 -6.14 -18.61 -26.26
CA ASP A 515 -7.41 -18.15 -26.82
C ASP A 515 -7.44 -16.61 -27.02
N GLY A 516 -6.45 -15.91 -26.46
CA GLY A 516 -6.36 -14.45 -26.48
C GLY A 516 -5.36 -13.86 -27.49
N ASP A 517 -5.38 -12.54 -27.56
CA ASP A 517 -4.34 -11.72 -28.20
C ASP A 517 -3.09 -11.68 -27.29
N LEU A 518 -1.94 -12.12 -27.80
CA LEU A 518 -0.69 -12.18 -27.05
C LEU A 518 -0.23 -10.81 -26.54
N LEU A 519 -0.62 -9.71 -27.21
CA LEU A 519 -0.22 -8.34 -26.80
C LEU A 519 -0.81 -7.92 -25.45
N LYS A 520 -1.79 -8.65 -24.92
CA LYS A 520 -2.32 -8.43 -23.56
C LYS A 520 -1.38 -8.93 -22.46
N TYR A 521 -0.50 -9.87 -22.80
CA TYR A 521 0.31 -10.62 -21.83
C TYR A 521 1.80 -10.47 -22.08
N TYR A 522 2.22 -10.27 -23.33
CA TYR A 522 3.62 -10.20 -23.72
C TYR A 522 3.89 -8.96 -24.57
N LYS A 523 4.96 -8.23 -24.25
CA LYS A 523 5.36 -7.04 -25.02
C LYS A 523 6.28 -7.45 -26.17
N PHE A 524 5.86 -7.17 -27.40
CA PHE A 524 6.69 -7.29 -28.59
C PHE A 524 7.17 -5.92 -29.05
N ASP A 525 8.39 -5.86 -29.58
CA ASP A 525 8.91 -4.69 -30.29
C ASP A 525 8.02 -4.42 -31.51
N GLU A 526 7.60 -3.16 -31.71
CA GLU A 526 6.62 -2.74 -32.74
C GLU A 526 5.19 -3.31 -32.59
N GLY A 527 4.89 -4.04 -31.52
CA GLY A 527 3.55 -4.52 -31.22
C GLY A 527 2.99 -5.45 -32.31
N ARG A 528 1.87 -5.06 -32.95
CA ARG A 528 1.22 -5.86 -34.01
C ARG A 528 2.05 -5.99 -35.28
N GLU A 529 2.95 -5.04 -35.51
CA GLU A 529 3.77 -5.06 -36.71
C GLU A 529 4.97 -6.01 -36.61
N SER A 530 5.32 -6.42 -35.39
CA SER A 530 6.39 -7.35 -35.09
C SER A 530 6.30 -8.63 -35.94
N PRO A 531 7.35 -8.98 -36.71
CA PRO A 531 7.39 -10.23 -37.45
C PRO A 531 7.17 -11.46 -36.56
N LYS A 532 7.74 -11.45 -35.35
CA LYS A 532 7.58 -12.52 -34.36
C LYS A 532 6.13 -12.63 -33.90
N TYR A 533 5.46 -11.51 -33.61
CA TYR A 533 4.04 -11.54 -33.23
C TYR A 533 3.18 -12.12 -34.37
N LYS A 534 3.36 -11.64 -35.62
CA LYS A 534 2.60 -12.11 -36.78
C LYS A 534 2.79 -13.61 -37.03
N GLU A 535 4.01 -14.12 -36.87
CA GLU A 535 4.29 -15.55 -36.95
C GLU A 535 3.56 -16.34 -35.86
N LEU A 536 3.66 -15.90 -34.59
CA LEU A 536 3.01 -16.59 -33.47
C LEU A 536 1.48 -16.56 -33.59
N MET A 537 0.90 -15.49 -34.13
CA MET A 537 -0.56 -15.40 -34.31
C MET A 537 -1.09 -16.16 -35.54
N SER A 538 -0.21 -16.64 -36.43
CA SER A 538 -0.58 -17.42 -37.61
C SER A 538 -0.25 -18.91 -37.49
N ASN A 539 0.43 -19.33 -36.41
CA ASN A 539 0.84 -20.70 -36.19
C ASN A 539 0.62 -21.11 -34.73
N ASP A 540 -0.45 -21.88 -34.47
CA ASP A 540 -0.85 -22.29 -33.13
C ASP A 540 0.19 -23.15 -32.41
N ILE A 541 0.96 -23.97 -33.14
CA ILE A 541 2.02 -24.80 -32.54
C ILE A 541 3.15 -23.91 -32.00
N LYS A 542 3.63 -22.97 -32.82
CA LYS A 542 4.65 -22.01 -32.40
C LYS A 542 4.14 -21.09 -31.28
N LYS A 543 2.87 -20.69 -31.33
CA LYS A 543 2.21 -19.93 -30.26
C LYS A 543 2.23 -20.70 -28.95
N LEU A 544 1.86 -21.97 -28.98
CA LEU A 544 1.82 -22.86 -27.82
C LEU A 544 3.21 -23.05 -27.21
N GLU A 545 4.21 -23.36 -28.03
CA GLU A 545 5.60 -23.51 -27.58
C GLU A 545 6.13 -22.22 -26.96
N PHE A 546 5.86 -21.08 -27.59
CA PHE A 546 6.23 -19.76 -27.06
C PHE A 546 5.57 -19.49 -25.71
N ILE A 547 4.26 -19.69 -25.57
CA ILE A 547 3.55 -19.46 -24.29
C ILE A 547 4.10 -20.39 -23.21
N GLN A 548 4.36 -21.65 -23.53
CA GLN A 548 4.93 -22.60 -22.59
C GLN A 548 6.29 -22.11 -22.06
N ASN A 549 7.21 -21.79 -22.97
CA ASN A 549 8.61 -21.49 -22.62
C ASN A 549 8.79 -20.07 -22.04
N GLU A 550 8.11 -19.08 -22.63
CA GLU A 550 8.34 -17.66 -22.30
C GLU A 550 7.44 -17.14 -21.19
N ILE A 551 6.35 -17.85 -20.87
CA ILE A 551 5.41 -17.42 -19.83
C ILE A 551 5.25 -18.51 -18.77
N ILE A 552 4.72 -19.69 -19.13
CA ILE A 552 4.28 -20.69 -18.14
C ILE A 552 5.47 -21.27 -17.36
N ASP A 553 6.58 -21.55 -18.02
CA ASP A 553 7.79 -22.08 -17.36
C ASP A 553 8.40 -21.06 -16.40
N LYS A 554 8.45 -19.79 -16.80
CA LYS A 554 8.95 -18.71 -15.94
C LYS A 554 8.02 -18.40 -14.77
N MET A 555 6.70 -18.52 -14.95
CA MET A 555 5.72 -18.36 -13.85
C MET A 555 5.90 -19.36 -12.70
N ARG A 556 6.70 -20.42 -12.84
CA ARG A 556 7.01 -21.35 -11.75
C ARG A 556 8.09 -20.84 -10.80
N THR A 557 9.00 -20.00 -11.30
CA THR A 557 10.23 -19.65 -10.58
C THR A 557 10.46 -18.16 -10.44
N ASP A 558 9.83 -17.35 -11.29
CA ASP A 558 10.13 -15.93 -11.44
C ASP A 558 8.89 -15.07 -11.19
N ILE A 559 9.11 -13.86 -10.69
CA ILE A 559 8.07 -12.83 -10.57
C ILE A 559 7.70 -12.38 -11.97
N TRP A 560 6.40 -12.31 -12.28
CA TRP A 560 5.93 -11.74 -13.55
C TRP A 560 5.41 -10.32 -13.32
N PHE A 561 6.22 -9.35 -13.72
CA PHE A 561 5.90 -7.93 -13.62
C PHE A 561 5.31 -7.45 -14.95
N ARG A 562 4.20 -6.71 -14.88
CA ARG A 562 3.52 -6.13 -16.04
C ARG A 562 3.06 -4.72 -15.72
N PHE A 563 3.32 -3.77 -16.61
CA PHE A 563 2.85 -2.39 -16.49
C PHE A 563 1.82 -2.05 -17.57
N TYR A 564 0.64 -1.63 -17.12
CA TYR A 564 -0.47 -1.24 -17.97
C TYR A 564 -0.73 0.26 -17.83
N ASN A 565 -0.93 0.95 -18.94
CA ASN A 565 -1.47 2.31 -18.88
C ASN A 565 -2.96 2.30 -18.48
N VAL A 566 -3.53 3.47 -18.16
CA VAL A 566 -4.95 3.62 -17.78
C VAL A 566 -5.94 3.19 -18.86
N LYS A 567 -5.50 3.06 -20.12
CA LYS A 567 -6.31 2.54 -21.23
C LYS A 567 -6.25 1.01 -21.35
N GLY A 568 -5.49 0.34 -20.48
CA GLY A 568 -5.32 -1.12 -20.48
C GLY A 568 -4.33 -1.64 -21.52
N VAL A 569 -3.45 -0.79 -22.08
CA VAL A 569 -2.38 -1.21 -22.98
C VAL A 569 -1.17 -1.67 -22.15
N LEU A 570 -0.65 -2.85 -22.45
CA LEU A 570 0.59 -3.37 -21.86
C LEU A 570 1.78 -2.62 -22.46
N ASN A 571 2.41 -1.76 -21.65
CA ASN A 571 3.57 -0.97 -22.07
C ASN A 571 4.89 -1.63 -21.73
N ASP A 572 4.93 -2.43 -20.65
CA ASP A 572 6.11 -3.18 -20.28
C ASP A 572 5.74 -4.50 -19.61
N GLN A 573 6.60 -5.50 -19.78
CA GLN A 573 6.51 -6.80 -19.15
C GLN A 573 7.89 -7.40 -18.98
N THR A 574 8.14 -8.04 -17.84
CA THR A 574 9.38 -8.78 -17.59
C THR A 574 9.19 -9.89 -16.56
N PHE A 575 10.11 -10.84 -16.53
CA PHE A 575 10.24 -11.84 -15.47
C PHE A 575 11.46 -11.53 -14.60
N LEU A 576 11.24 -11.37 -13.29
CA LEU A 576 12.30 -11.03 -12.33
C LEU A 576 12.68 -12.28 -11.56
N LYS A 577 13.95 -12.66 -11.66
CA LYS A 577 14.50 -13.86 -11.02
C LYS A 577 14.80 -13.61 -9.56
N SER A 578 14.74 -14.67 -8.75
CA SER A 578 15.24 -14.62 -7.39
C SER A 578 16.78 -14.54 -7.40
N ILE A 579 17.35 -13.51 -6.77
CA ILE A 579 18.80 -13.26 -6.81
C ILE A 579 19.52 -14.17 -5.82
N THR A 580 20.50 -14.94 -6.30
CA THR A 580 21.29 -15.86 -5.46
C THR A 580 22.72 -15.35 -5.31
N LEU A 581 23.02 -14.76 -4.15
CA LEU A 581 24.36 -14.33 -3.75
C LEU A 581 25.11 -15.43 -2.98
N LYS A 582 26.45 -15.43 -3.10
CA LYS A 582 27.36 -16.28 -2.28
C LYS A 582 27.28 -15.88 -0.80
N GLU A 583 27.55 -16.81 0.12
CA GLU A 583 27.30 -16.70 1.57
C GLU A 583 28.07 -15.59 2.33
N VAL A 584 28.95 -14.84 1.67
CA VAL A 584 29.80 -13.86 2.37
C VAL A 584 29.01 -12.57 2.64
N PHE A 585 28.53 -12.44 3.88
CA PHE A 585 27.97 -11.20 4.41
C PHE A 585 29.10 -10.23 4.79
N GLU A 586 29.73 -9.59 3.81
CA GLU A 586 30.50 -8.38 4.11
C GLU A 586 29.50 -7.25 4.36
N THR A 587 29.60 -6.60 5.54
CA THR A 587 28.88 -5.34 5.77
C THR A 587 29.29 -4.38 4.66
N PRO A 588 28.37 -3.93 3.79
CA PRO A 588 28.76 -3.05 2.71
C PRO A 588 29.40 -1.80 3.31
N LYS A 589 30.58 -1.44 2.79
CA LYS A 589 31.24 -0.20 3.18
C LYS A 589 30.29 0.93 2.84
N CYS A 590 29.84 1.67 3.85
CA CYS A 590 29.06 2.87 3.64
C CYS A 590 29.82 3.78 2.65
N PRO A 591 29.20 4.18 1.52
CA PRO A 591 29.80 5.20 0.69
C PRO A 591 30.01 6.45 1.54
N ASN A 592 31.26 6.92 1.56
CA ASN A 592 31.76 7.97 2.44
C ASN A 592 30.81 9.18 2.54
N GLU A 593 30.63 9.78 3.73
CA GLU A 593 29.76 10.97 3.97
C GLU A 593 30.10 12.17 3.07
N HIS A 594 31.25 12.12 2.39
CA HIS A 594 31.77 13.13 1.48
C HIS A 594 31.41 12.93 0.00
N ILE A 595 30.58 11.95 -0.37
CA ILE A 595 29.92 11.95 -1.68
C ILE A 595 28.82 13.03 -1.62
N ARG A 596 29.26 14.29 -1.75
CA ARG A 596 28.46 15.51 -1.63
C ARG A 596 28.02 16.06 -2.96
#